data_AF-C6L1J6-F1
#
_entry.id   AF-C6L1J6-F1
#
_cell.length_a   1.000
_cell.length_b   1.000
_cell.length_c   1.000
_cell.angle_alpha   90.00
_cell.angle_beta   90.00
_cell.angle_gamma   90.00
#
_symmetry.space_group_name_H-M   'P 1'
#
loop_
_entity.id
_entity.type
_entity.pdbx_description
1 polymer ?
#
loop_
_entity_poly.entity_id
_entity_poly.type
_entity_poly.pdbx_seq_one_letter_code
_entity_poly.pdbx_strand_id
1 'polypeptide(L)' 'YSVTAHSKLVIITAGARQQEGESRLNLVQRNVNIFKFIIPNVVKYSPNCKLLVVSNP' A
#
# COMPACT_ATOMS: atom_id res chain seq x y z
N TYR A 1 -2.30 12.80 -2.79
CA TYR A 1 -0.92 12.46 -2.39
C TYR A 1 0.03 13.66 -2.38
N SER A 2 -0.27 14.79 -3.04
CA SER A 2 0.56 16.01 -2.93
C SER A 2 0.76 16.52 -1.50
N VAL A 3 -0.25 16.38 -0.66
CA VAL A 3 -0.20 16.73 0.78
C VAL A 3 0.83 15.90 1.57
N THR A 4 1.35 14.80 1.01
CA THR A 4 2.36 13.94 1.65
C THR A 4 3.77 14.17 1.09
N ALA A 5 4.02 15.29 0.41
CA ALA A 5 5.30 15.59 -0.21
C ALA A 5 6.43 15.73 0.83
N HIS A 6 7.64 15.33 0.44
CA HIS A 6 8.85 15.39 1.26
C HIS A 6 8.81 14.57 2.57
N SER A 7 7.90 13.60 2.67
CA SER A 7 7.87 12.66 3.79
C SER A 7 9.12 11.79 3.82
N LYS A 8 9.72 11.60 5.00
CA LYS A 8 10.84 10.66 5.21
C LYS A 8 10.36 9.23 5.47
N LEU A 9 9.14 9.07 5.99
CA LEU A 9 8.51 7.79 6.29
C LEU A 9 7.06 7.84 5.82
N VAL A 10 6.61 6.77 5.17
CA VAL A 10 5.21 6.57 4.80
C VAL A 10 4.75 5.22 5.31
N ILE A 11 3.65 5.22 6.07
CA ILE A 11 3.08 4.03 6.67
C ILE A 11 1.85 3.62 5.85
N ILE A 12 1.87 2.42 5.28
CA ILE A 12 0.76 1.88 4.50
C ILE A 12 0.00 0.90 5.37
N THR A 13 -1.14 1.35 5.90
CA THR A 13 -2.10 0.52 6.64
C THR A 13 -3.26 0.03 5.76
N ALA A 14 -3.42 0.62 4.57
CA ALA A 14 -4.45 0.24 3.61
C ALA A 14 -4.19 -1.16 3.06
N GLY A 15 -5.21 -2.01 3.13
CA GLY A 15 -5.19 -3.37 2.60
C GLY A 15 -6.62 -3.89 2.41
N ALA A 16 -6.75 -4.94 1.61
CA ALA A 16 -8.02 -5.64 1.43
C ALA A 16 -8.35 -6.46 2.68
N ARG A 17 -9.63 -6.47 3.08
CA ARG A 17 -10.12 -7.41 4.09
C ARG A 17 -10.39 -8.76 3.42
N GLN A 18 -9.97 -9.83 4.09
CA GLN A 18 -10.29 -11.20 3.68
C GLN A 18 -11.80 -11.40 3.62
N GLN A 19 -12.27 -12.00 2.53
CA GLN A 19 -13.66 -12.42 2.38
C GLN A 19 -13.82 -13.90 2.75
N GLU A 20 -15.03 -14.28 3.17
CA GLU A 20 -15.31 -15.68 3.51
C GLU A 20 -15.14 -16.57 2.26
N GLY A 21 -14.43 -17.69 2.42
CA GLY A 21 -14.08 -18.58 1.31
C GLY A 21 -12.98 -18.08 0.36
N GLU A 22 -12.42 -16.88 0.57
CA GLU A 22 -11.34 -16.35 -0.25
C GLU A 22 -10.01 -17.07 0.02
N SER A 23 -9.33 -17.49 -1.04
CA SER A 23 -7.99 -18.05 -0.93
C SER A 23 -6.98 -16.98 -0.53
N ARG A 24 -5.92 -17.38 0.20
CA ARG A 24 -4.83 -16.46 0.55
C ARG A 24 -4.21 -15.80 -0.69
N LEU A 25 -4.10 -16.52 -1.81
CA LEU A 25 -3.52 -16.00 -3.04
C LEU A 25 -4.39 -14.88 -3.65
N ASN A 26 -5.71 -15.02 -3.61
CA ASN A 26 -6.63 -14.00 -4.10
C ASN A 26 -6.57 -12.73 -3.26
N LEU A 27 -6.50 -12.88 -1.93
CA LEU A 27 -6.35 -11.74 -1.02
C LEU A 27 -5.04 -10.98 -1.28
N VAL A 28 -3.92 -11.71 -1.41
CA VAL A 28 -2.62 -11.14 -1.78
C VAL A 28 -2.70 -10.41 -3.12
N GLN A 29 -3.36 -10.98 -4.13
CA GLN A 29 -3.49 -10.35 -5.44
C GLN A 29 -4.28 -9.03 -5.38
N ARG A 30 -5.31 -8.94 -4.52
CA ARG A 30 -6.05 -7.70 -4.29
C ARG A 30 -5.18 -6.66 -3.58
N ASN A 31 -4.41 -7.07 -2.58
CA ASN A 31 -3.43 -6.21 -1.91
C ASN A 31 -2.37 -5.67 -2.90
N VAL A 32 -1.87 -6.51 -3.80
CA VAL A 32 -0.96 -6.08 -4.89
C VAL A 32 -1.61 -5.01 -5.78
N ASN A 33 -2.89 -5.16 -6.13
CA ASN A 33 -3.60 -4.18 -6.96
C ASN A 33 -3.77 -2.84 -6.22
N ILE A 34 -4.06 -2.86 -4.91
CA ILE A 34 -4.09 -1.66 -4.07
C ILE A 34 -2.72 -0.98 -4.07
N PHE A 35 -1.65 -1.74 -3.88
CA PHE A 35 -0.28 -1.20 -3.81
C PHE A 35 0.20 -0.63 -5.15
N LYS A 36 -0.18 -1.23 -6.28
CA LYS A 36 0.08 -0.69 -7.62
C LYS A 36 -0.51 0.70 -7.81
N PHE A 37 -1.59 1.05 -7.09
CA PHE A 37 -2.13 2.40 -7.10
C PHE A 37 -1.44 3.32 -6.08
N ILE A 38 -1.22 2.85 -4.85
CA ILE A 38 -0.69 3.67 -3.75
C ILE A 38 0.79 4.03 -3.99
N ILE A 39 1.64 3.04 -4.25
CA ILE A 39 3.11 3.23 -4.25
C ILE A 39 3.55 4.25 -5.30
N PRO A 40 3.11 4.21 -6.58
CA PRO A 40 3.51 5.20 -7.57
C PRO A 40 3.12 6.63 -7.18
N ASN A 41 1.93 6.79 -6.58
CA ASN A 41 1.47 8.08 -6.12
C ASN A 41 2.29 8.59 -4.93
N VAL A 42 2.72 7.72 -4.00
CA VAL A 42 3.58 8.10 -2.89
C VAL A 42 4.96 8.53 -3.38
N VAL A 43 5.63 7.70 -4.18
CA VAL A 43 7.00 7.97 -4.64
C VAL A 43 7.08 9.16 -5.59
N LYS A 44 5.98 9.50 -6.28
CA LYS A 44 5.87 10.73 -7.07
C LYS A 44 6.14 12.00 -6.24
N TYR A 45 5.69 12.03 -4.99
CA TYR A 45 5.84 13.20 -4.10
C TYR A 45 6.94 13.03 -3.04
N SER A 46 7.30 11.79 -2.72
CA SER A 46 8.28 11.45 -1.69
C SER A 46 9.17 10.29 -2.15
N PRO A 47 10.03 10.49 -3.17
CA PRO A 47 10.80 9.42 -3.81
C PRO A 47 11.81 8.75 -2.88
N ASN A 48 12.28 9.48 -1.87
CA ASN A 48 13.28 9.01 -0.90
C ASN A 48 12.67 8.54 0.44
N CYS A 49 11.34 8.40 0.51
CA CYS A 49 10.72 7.93 1.74
C CYS A 49 11.01 6.45 2.00
N LYS A 50 11.08 6.08 3.28
CA LYS A 50 10.99 4.68 3.70
C LYS A 50 9.52 4.28 3.75
N LEU A 51 9.20 3.09 3.25
CA LEU A 51 7.86 2.51 3.34
C LEU A 51 7.79 1.56 4.52
N LEU A 52 6.83 1.76 5.43
CA LEU A 52 6.48 0.82 6.48
C LEU A 52 5.11 0.22 6.16
N VAL A 53 5.07 -1.05 5.78
CA VAL A 53 3.85 -1.75 5.42
C VAL A 53 3.31 -2.48 6.64
N VAL A 54 2.07 -2.15 7.02
CA VAL A 54 1.37 -2.72 8.19
C VAL A 54 0.15 -3.53 7.76
N SER A 55 -0.31 -3.36 6.52
CA SER A 55 -1.43 -4.14 5.96
C SER A 55 -1.14 -5.64 5.98
N ASN A 56 -2.10 -6.42 6.46
CA ASN A 56 -2.01 -7.88 6.47
C ASN A 56 -2.14 -8.47 5.05
N PRO A 57 -1.51 -9.62 4.78
CA PRO A 57 -1.62 -10.31 3.50
C PRO A 57 -3.04 -10.72 3.18
#